data_AF-A0A661ZIP4-F1
#
_entry.id   AF-A0A661ZIP4-F1
#
_cell.length_a   1.000
_cell.length_b   1.000
_cell.length_c   1.000
_cell.angle_alpha   90.00
_cell.angle_beta   90.00
_cell.angle_gamma   90.00
#
_symmetry.space_group_name_H-M   'P 1'
#
loop_
_entity.id
_entity.type
_entity.pdbx_description
1 polymer ?
#
loop_
_entity_poly.entity_id
_entity_poly.type
_entity_poly.pdbx_seq_one_letter_code
_entity_poly.pdbx_strand_id
1 'polypeptide(L)'
;MKYAEIETQKELKHLFHKSGDIIDKVAFQDVDLTEFEEDVSRFYFSNCLFLGCKMNEKIKHHIEEENYIFPKLEVPYNIYPNRLYDRFDLYGEYELGKPETYEQTFDKIVYNHFIKTGKEADSIKETLARRLHDHSITDALYNFLEQYDEKKVVAIMGGHSLARNTADYKMVVKLSKQLTETGYLMTSGGGPGAMEATHVGAWFAGRSSDDLKNAFKILDT
;
A
#
# COMPACT_ATOMS: atom_id res chain seq x y z
N MET A 1 1.25 -24.75 2.18
CA MET A 1 2.72 -24.71 2.02
C MET A 1 3.07 -23.26 1.70
N LYS A 2 3.97 -22.60 2.43
CA LYS A 2 4.25 -21.15 2.30
C LYS A 2 5.19 -20.93 1.11
N TYR A 3 4.85 -19.99 0.23
CA TYR A 3 5.74 -19.54 -0.86
C TYR A 3 6.79 -18.58 -0.28
N ALA A 4 8.00 -18.56 -0.85
CA ALA A 4 8.92 -17.46 -0.60
C ALA A 4 8.52 -16.27 -1.48
N GLU A 5 8.53 -15.05 -0.95
CA GLU A 5 8.09 -13.85 -1.67
C GLU A 5 9.28 -13.04 -2.18
N ILE A 6 9.16 -12.54 -3.40
CA ILE A 6 10.11 -11.65 -4.07
C ILE A 6 9.34 -10.45 -4.58
N GLU A 7 9.53 -9.31 -3.92
CA GLU A 7 8.75 -8.09 -4.14
C GLU A 7 9.61 -6.97 -4.70
N THR A 8 10.93 -7.08 -4.60
CA THR A 8 11.87 -6.05 -5.08
C THR A 8 12.88 -6.58 -6.09
N GLN A 9 13.38 -5.68 -6.94
CA GLN A 9 14.46 -5.99 -7.88
C GLN A 9 15.74 -6.46 -7.18
N LYS A 10 15.97 -5.96 -5.97
CA LYS A 10 17.13 -6.34 -5.16
C LYS A 10 17.02 -7.77 -4.67
N GLU A 11 15.84 -8.19 -4.22
CA GLU A 11 15.56 -9.57 -3.81
C GLU A 11 15.63 -10.53 -4.99
N LEU A 12 15.08 -10.13 -6.14
CA LEU A 12 15.15 -10.91 -7.38
C LEU A 12 16.61 -11.18 -7.78
N LYS A 13 17.43 -10.13 -7.83
CA LYS A 13 18.86 -10.26 -8.09
C LYS A 13 19.54 -11.16 -7.05
N HIS A 14 19.20 -10.99 -5.77
CA HIS A 14 19.77 -11.80 -4.70
C HIS A 14 19.40 -13.29 -4.84
N LEU A 15 18.17 -13.59 -5.25
CA LEU A 15 17.69 -14.94 -5.52
C LEU A 15 18.54 -15.59 -6.61
N PHE A 16 18.72 -14.93 -7.75
CA PHE A 16 19.54 -15.47 -8.85
C PHE A 16 21.00 -15.71 -8.47
N HIS A 17 21.56 -14.94 -7.54
CA HIS A 17 22.92 -15.19 -7.05
C HIS A 17 23.03 -16.36 -6.06
N LYS A 18 21.95 -16.71 -5.36
CA LYS A 18 21.96 -17.72 -4.29
C LYS A 18 21.37 -19.06 -4.69
N SER A 19 20.45 -19.07 -5.65
CA SER A 19 19.77 -20.27 -6.10
C SER A 19 20.70 -21.15 -6.93
N GLY A 20 20.52 -22.47 -6.82
CA GLY A 20 21.01 -23.39 -7.85
C GLY A 20 20.13 -23.30 -9.11
N ASP A 21 20.26 -24.25 -10.02
CA ASP A 21 19.59 -24.20 -11.33
C ASP A 21 18.04 -24.26 -11.27
N ILE A 22 17.46 -24.53 -10.10
CA ILE A 22 16.01 -24.70 -9.90
C ILE A 22 15.47 -23.66 -8.90
N ILE A 23 14.39 -23.00 -9.26
CA ILE A 23 13.59 -22.13 -8.40
C ILE A 23 12.20 -22.75 -8.25
N ASP A 24 11.86 -23.20 -7.05
CA ASP A 24 10.59 -23.87 -6.71
C ASP A 24 9.83 -23.09 -5.63
N LYS A 25 8.50 -22.97 -5.76
CA LYS A 25 7.61 -22.37 -4.75
C LYS A 25 7.96 -20.92 -4.36
N VAL A 26 8.25 -20.08 -5.35
CA VAL A 26 8.47 -18.64 -5.18
C VAL A 26 7.32 -17.83 -5.77
N ALA A 27 6.86 -16.81 -5.05
CA ALA A 27 5.90 -15.82 -5.52
C ALA A 27 6.65 -14.53 -5.86
N PHE A 28 6.57 -14.13 -7.13
CA PHE A 28 7.13 -12.89 -7.64
C PHE A 28 6.01 -11.87 -7.78
N GLN A 29 6.12 -10.71 -7.14
CA GLN A 29 5.05 -9.72 -7.08
C GLN A 29 5.52 -8.34 -7.52
N ASP A 30 4.92 -7.85 -8.61
CA ASP A 30 5.16 -6.54 -9.21
C ASP A 30 6.63 -6.23 -9.54
N VAL A 31 7.42 -7.27 -9.87
CA VAL A 31 8.82 -7.13 -10.30
C VAL A 31 8.96 -7.12 -11.83
N ASP A 32 9.97 -6.42 -12.32
CA ASP A 32 10.36 -6.39 -13.73
C ASP A 32 11.42 -7.47 -14.03
N LEU A 33 11.01 -8.55 -14.69
CA LEU A 33 11.91 -9.63 -15.10
C LEU A 33 12.68 -9.30 -16.38
N THR A 34 12.29 -8.25 -17.12
CA THR A 34 12.91 -7.93 -18.43
C THR A 34 14.37 -7.49 -18.29
N GLU A 35 14.76 -6.94 -17.14
CA GLU A 35 16.16 -6.60 -16.84
C GLU A 35 17.03 -7.84 -16.55
N PHE A 36 16.42 -8.99 -16.32
CA PHE A 36 17.07 -10.23 -15.92
C PHE A 36 16.81 -11.38 -16.91
N GLU A 37 16.52 -11.07 -18.18
CA GLU A 37 16.16 -12.10 -19.19
C GLU A 37 17.21 -13.23 -19.28
N GLU A 38 18.50 -12.89 -19.26
CA GLU A 38 19.58 -13.89 -19.32
C GLU A 38 19.60 -14.78 -18.08
N ASP A 39 19.40 -14.21 -16.90
CA ASP A 39 19.36 -14.97 -15.64
C ASP A 39 18.12 -15.87 -15.62
N VAL A 40 16.94 -15.32 -15.93
CA VAL A 40 15.68 -16.07 -16.02
C VAL A 40 15.81 -17.25 -16.99
N SER A 41 16.48 -17.07 -18.12
CA SER A 41 16.68 -18.16 -19.10
C SER A 41 17.58 -19.31 -18.59
N ARG A 42 18.38 -19.08 -17.53
CA ARG A 42 19.28 -20.10 -16.95
C ARG A 42 18.60 -20.95 -15.88
N PHE A 43 17.58 -20.43 -15.22
CA PHE A 43 16.89 -21.14 -14.14
C PHE A 43 15.68 -21.91 -14.68
N TYR A 44 15.44 -23.09 -14.12
CA TYR A 44 14.19 -23.83 -14.27
C TYR A 44 13.23 -23.43 -13.14
N PHE A 45 12.07 -22.89 -13.49
CA PHE A 45 11.04 -22.48 -12.55
C PHE A 45 9.96 -23.55 -12.48
N SER A 46 9.61 -23.97 -11.27
CA SER A 46 8.51 -24.92 -11.04
C SER A 46 7.62 -24.43 -9.91
N ASN A 47 6.30 -24.58 -10.10
CA ASN A 47 5.28 -24.25 -9.11
C ASN A 47 5.51 -22.86 -8.47
N CYS A 48 5.87 -21.86 -9.28
CA CYS A 48 6.02 -20.46 -8.89
C CYS A 48 4.76 -19.66 -9.23
N LEU A 49 4.55 -18.54 -8.53
CA LEU A 49 3.49 -17.56 -8.83
C LEU A 49 4.13 -16.30 -9.41
N PHE A 50 3.57 -15.76 -10.48
CA PHE A 50 4.00 -14.49 -11.06
C PHE A 50 2.82 -13.51 -11.09
N LEU A 51 2.81 -12.59 -10.12
CA LEU A 51 1.75 -11.62 -9.86
C LEU A 51 2.19 -10.25 -10.38
N GLY A 52 1.55 -9.74 -11.44
CA GLY A 52 1.83 -8.37 -11.92
C GLY A 52 3.24 -8.14 -12.48
N CYS A 53 4.04 -9.18 -12.66
CA CYS A 53 5.40 -9.05 -13.14
C CYS A 53 5.43 -8.49 -14.58
N LYS A 54 6.45 -7.69 -14.89
CA LYS A 54 6.73 -7.26 -16.27
C LYS A 54 7.65 -8.28 -16.93
N MET A 55 7.23 -8.74 -18.11
CA MET A 55 7.89 -9.82 -18.87
C MET A 55 7.79 -9.53 -20.36
N ASN A 56 8.74 -10.03 -21.13
CA ASN A 56 8.61 -10.15 -22.58
C ASN A 56 8.12 -11.56 -22.95
N GLU A 57 7.74 -11.77 -24.21
CA GLU A 57 7.20 -13.06 -24.67
C GLU A 57 8.17 -14.23 -24.46
N LYS A 58 9.49 -13.99 -24.58
CA LYS A 58 10.49 -15.04 -24.37
C LYS A 58 10.53 -15.52 -22.93
N ILE A 59 10.52 -14.60 -21.96
CA ILE A 59 10.44 -14.93 -20.53
C ILE A 59 9.14 -15.67 -20.23
N LYS A 60 8.03 -15.18 -20.76
CA LYS A 60 6.71 -15.78 -20.52
C LYS A 60 6.64 -17.22 -21.05
N HIS A 61 7.07 -17.45 -22.28
CA HIS A 61 7.13 -18.80 -22.86
C HIS A 61 8.05 -19.75 -22.10
N HIS A 62 9.16 -19.24 -21.54
CA HIS A 62 10.09 -20.06 -20.75
C HIS A 62 9.49 -20.57 -19.44
N ILE A 63 8.58 -19.81 -18.81
CA ILE A 63 8.08 -20.12 -17.46
C ILE A 63 6.62 -20.59 -17.43
N GLU A 64 5.85 -20.49 -18.52
CA GLU A 64 4.39 -20.68 -18.48
C GLU A 64 3.92 -22.12 -18.24
N GLU A 65 4.68 -23.14 -18.62
CA GLU A 65 4.20 -24.54 -18.57
C GLU A 65 4.07 -25.10 -17.14
N GLU A 66 4.99 -24.73 -16.25
CA GLU A 66 5.14 -25.33 -14.90
C GLU A 66 4.80 -24.35 -13.77
N ASN A 67 4.31 -23.15 -14.10
CA ASN A 67 4.09 -22.06 -13.15
C ASN A 67 2.75 -21.35 -13.39
N TYR A 68 2.36 -20.51 -12.44
CA TYR A 68 1.12 -19.75 -12.50
C TYR A 68 1.41 -18.28 -12.80
N ILE A 69 1.05 -17.83 -14.00
CA ILE A 69 1.18 -16.44 -14.41
C ILE A 69 -0.17 -15.76 -14.31
N PHE A 70 -0.27 -14.73 -13.47
CA PHE A 70 -1.51 -13.99 -13.27
C PHE A 70 -1.60 -12.81 -14.25
N PRO A 71 -2.80 -12.55 -14.82
CA PRO A 71 -2.96 -11.54 -15.84
C PRO A 71 -2.86 -10.12 -15.26
N LYS A 72 -2.43 -9.18 -16.08
CA LYS A 72 -2.70 -7.74 -15.87
C LYS A 72 -4.06 -7.39 -16.46
N LEU A 73 -4.89 -6.69 -15.69
CA LEU A 73 -6.18 -6.20 -16.16
C LEU A 73 -6.07 -4.71 -16.46
N GLU A 74 -6.75 -4.25 -17.52
CA GLU A 74 -6.76 -2.83 -17.88
C GLU A 74 -7.65 -2.04 -16.91
N VAL A 75 -7.05 -1.57 -15.82
CA VAL A 75 -7.63 -0.68 -14.81
C VAL A 75 -6.58 0.39 -14.46
N PRO A 76 -6.97 1.56 -13.94
CA PRO A 76 -6.03 2.67 -13.71
C PRO A 76 -5.18 2.52 -12.45
N TYR A 77 -5.14 1.32 -11.86
CA TYR A 77 -4.36 1.01 -10.66
C TYR A 77 -3.60 -0.30 -10.86
N ASN A 78 -2.46 -0.44 -10.18
CA ASN A 78 -1.80 -1.74 -10.09
C ASN A 78 -2.71 -2.70 -9.29
N ILE A 79 -2.99 -3.89 -9.82
CA ILE A 79 -3.80 -4.92 -9.15
C ILE A 79 -2.97 -5.83 -8.22
N TYR A 80 -1.64 -5.71 -8.24
CA TYR A 80 -0.73 -6.45 -7.37
C TYR A 80 0.26 -5.55 -6.62
N PRO A 81 -0.17 -4.47 -5.94
CA PRO A 81 0.75 -3.66 -5.15
C PRO A 81 1.46 -4.53 -4.12
N ASN A 82 2.79 -4.42 -4.03
CA ASN A 82 3.65 -5.17 -3.11
C ASN A 82 4.00 -4.38 -1.83
N ARG A 83 3.35 -3.23 -1.63
CA ARG A 83 3.49 -2.41 -0.43
C ARG A 83 2.27 -1.52 -0.25
N LEU A 84 2.09 -1.00 0.97
CA LEU A 84 1.08 0.01 1.23
C LEU A 84 1.39 1.32 0.50
N TYR A 85 0.35 2.02 0.07
CA TYR A 85 0.47 3.35 -0.50
C TYR A 85 0.90 4.37 0.57
N ASP A 86 1.72 5.32 0.16
CA ASP A 86 2.04 6.51 0.94
C ASP A 86 1.43 7.77 0.30
N ARG A 87 1.70 8.93 0.92
CA ARG A 87 1.19 10.21 0.45
C ARG A 87 1.70 10.58 -0.96
N PHE A 88 2.89 10.12 -1.34
CA PHE A 88 3.49 10.43 -2.62
C PHE A 88 2.90 9.56 -3.73
N ASP A 89 2.53 8.32 -3.41
CA ASP A 89 1.79 7.47 -4.35
C ASP A 89 0.41 8.03 -4.67
N LEU A 90 -0.28 8.52 -3.64
CA LEU A 90 -1.69 8.94 -3.77
C LEU A 90 -1.84 10.39 -4.25
N TYR A 91 -0.98 11.28 -3.77
CA TYR A 91 -1.07 12.74 -3.98
C TYR A 91 0.19 13.33 -4.65
N GLY A 92 1.02 12.52 -5.31
CA GLY A 92 2.30 12.94 -5.90
C GLY A 92 2.20 14.13 -6.85
N GLU A 93 1.09 14.22 -7.59
CA GLU A 93 0.80 15.27 -8.56
C GLU A 93 0.12 16.52 -7.95
N TYR A 94 -0.18 16.51 -6.64
CA TYR A 94 -0.85 17.63 -5.99
C TYR A 94 0.11 18.78 -5.74
N GLU A 95 -0.20 19.96 -6.29
CA GLU A 95 0.51 21.20 -6.02
C GLU A 95 -0.15 21.97 -4.88
N LEU A 96 0.64 22.23 -3.83
CA LEU A 96 0.17 22.90 -2.63
C LEU A 96 -0.30 24.33 -2.96
N GLY A 97 -1.55 24.64 -2.59
CA GLY A 97 -2.18 25.92 -2.89
C GLY A 97 -2.90 25.98 -4.25
N LYS A 98 -2.90 24.88 -5.01
CA LYS A 98 -3.63 24.75 -6.29
C LYS A 98 -4.61 23.57 -6.25
N PRO A 99 -5.79 23.72 -5.62
CA PRO A 99 -6.75 22.63 -5.42
C PRO A 99 -7.13 21.87 -6.70
N GLU A 100 -7.12 22.54 -7.85
CA GLU A 100 -7.41 21.97 -9.16
C GLU A 100 -6.45 20.86 -9.58
N THR A 101 -5.22 20.84 -9.06
CA THR A 101 -4.24 19.79 -9.34
C THR A 101 -4.60 18.46 -8.69
N TYR A 102 -5.52 18.45 -7.72
CA TYR A 102 -6.06 17.22 -7.16
C TYR A 102 -6.65 16.30 -8.24
N GLU A 103 -7.24 16.85 -9.30
CA GLU A 103 -7.80 16.06 -10.42
C GLU A 103 -6.75 15.22 -11.17
N GLN A 104 -5.47 15.53 -11.02
CA GLN A 104 -4.36 14.82 -11.67
C GLN A 104 -3.76 13.73 -10.77
N THR A 105 -4.14 13.70 -9.49
CA THR A 105 -3.58 12.74 -8.53
C THR A 105 -4.06 11.32 -8.81
N PHE A 106 -3.21 10.35 -8.50
CA PHE A 106 -3.56 8.93 -8.60
C PHE A 106 -4.83 8.59 -7.81
N ASP A 107 -4.96 9.09 -6.58
CA ASP A 107 -6.15 8.92 -5.73
C ASP A 107 -7.44 9.33 -6.47
N LYS A 108 -7.43 10.52 -7.07
CA LYS A 108 -8.59 11.06 -7.77
C LYS A 108 -8.89 10.31 -9.07
N ILE A 109 -7.87 9.88 -9.81
CA ILE A 109 -8.03 9.07 -11.02
C ILE A 109 -8.72 7.74 -10.69
N VAL A 110 -8.24 7.03 -9.67
CA VAL A 110 -8.82 5.75 -9.22
C VAL A 110 -10.22 5.96 -8.66
N TYR A 111 -10.45 7.01 -7.88
CA TYR A 111 -11.78 7.37 -7.37
C TYR A 111 -12.77 7.62 -8.52
N ASN A 112 -12.38 8.39 -9.53
CA ASN A 112 -13.24 8.67 -10.69
C ASN A 112 -13.57 7.37 -11.45
N HIS A 113 -12.63 6.44 -11.57
CA HIS A 113 -12.87 5.10 -12.13
C HIS A 113 -13.83 4.27 -11.28
N PHE A 114 -13.67 4.25 -9.95
CA PHE A 114 -14.56 3.57 -9.01
C PHE A 114 -16.01 4.08 -9.13
N ILE A 115 -16.20 5.40 -9.19
CA ILE A 115 -17.54 5.99 -9.40
C ILE A 115 -18.10 5.61 -10.76
N LYS A 116 -17.29 5.69 -11.83
CA LYS A 116 -17.70 5.37 -13.20
C LYS A 116 -18.10 3.90 -13.37
N THR A 117 -17.40 2.99 -12.68
CA THR A 117 -17.64 1.54 -12.76
C THR A 117 -18.65 1.04 -11.73
N GLY A 118 -19.24 1.94 -10.94
CA GLY A 118 -20.20 1.62 -9.91
C GLY A 118 -19.55 1.21 -8.59
N LYS A 119 -20.18 1.64 -7.49
CA LYS A 119 -19.77 1.21 -6.14
C LYS A 119 -19.90 -0.31 -6.00
N GLU A 120 -21.03 -0.84 -6.48
CA GLU A 120 -21.24 -2.25 -6.78
C GLU A 120 -20.98 -2.44 -8.27
N ALA A 121 -19.81 -2.99 -8.63
CA ALA A 121 -19.46 -3.20 -10.03
C ALA A 121 -20.08 -4.50 -10.54
N ASP A 122 -20.78 -4.43 -11.69
CA ASP A 122 -21.40 -5.61 -12.31
C ASP A 122 -20.44 -6.37 -13.25
N SER A 123 -19.33 -5.73 -13.64
CA SER A 123 -18.35 -6.32 -14.55
C SER A 123 -17.46 -7.32 -13.81
N ILE A 124 -17.39 -8.56 -14.33
CA ILE A 124 -16.47 -9.58 -13.81
C ILE A 124 -15.01 -9.12 -13.87
N LYS A 125 -14.61 -8.36 -14.90
CA LYS A 125 -13.25 -7.81 -15.04
C LYS A 125 -12.94 -6.84 -13.90
N GLU A 126 -13.87 -5.94 -13.58
CA GLU A 126 -13.69 -4.94 -12.53
C GLU A 126 -13.70 -5.58 -11.14
N THR A 127 -14.66 -6.48 -10.88
CA THR A 127 -14.74 -7.17 -9.60
C THR A 127 -13.51 -8.03 -9.33
N LEU A 128 -12.99 -8.75 -10.33
CA LEU A 128 -11.72 -9.50 -10.19
C LEU A 128 -10.53 -8.55 -9.96
N ALA A 129 -10.43 -7.44 -10.69
CA ALA A 129 -9.35 -6.47 -10.50
C ALA A 129 -9.32 -5.90 -9.08
N ARG A 130 -10.48 -5.48 -8.55
CA ARG A 130 -10.61 -4.98 -7.17
C ARG A 130 -10.25 -6.05 -6.14
N ARG A 131 -10.70 -7.30 -6.33
CA ARG A 131 -10.39 -8.39 -5.38
C ARG A 131 -8.92 -8.76 -5.35
N LEU A 132 -8.24 -8.76 -6.50
CA LEU A 132 -6.80 -9.02 -6.59
C LEU A 132 -6.00 -7.88 -5.94
N HIS A 133 -6.44 -6.63 -6.17
CA HIS A 133 -5.86 -5.46 -5.49
C HIS A 133 -6.04 -5.53 -3.98
N ASP A 134 -7.27 -5.74 -3.50
CA ASP A 134 -7.60 -5.87 -2.07
C ASP A 134 -6.79 -6.97 -1.40
N HIS A 135 -6.61 -8.12 -2.08
CA HIS A 135 -5.79 -9.22 -1.59
C HIS A 135 -4.34 -8.77 -1.41
N SER A 136 -3.76 -8.11 -2.41
CA SER A 136 -2.38 -7.64 -2.37
C SER A 136 -2.16 -6.54 -1.32
N ILE A 137 -3.13 -5.62 -1.15
CA ILE A 137 -3.10 -4.64 -0.05
C ILE A 137 -3.20 -5.30 1.31
N THR A 138 -4.03 -6.33 1.45
CA THR A 138 -4.17 -7.09 2.70
C THR A 138 -2.87 -7.79 3.06
N ASP A 139 -2.20 -8.38 2.07
CA ASP A 139 -0.91 -9.03 2.24
C ASP A 139 0.18 -8.03 2.65
N ALA A 140 0.31 -6.92 1.92
CA ALA A 140 1.20 -5.81 2.25
C ALA A 140 0.91 -5.20 3.63
N LEU A 141 -0.36 -5.18 4.07
CA LEU A 141 -0.73 -4.75 5.42
C LEU A 141 -0.18 -5.70 6.48
N TYR A 142 -0.28 -7.01 6.29
CA TYR A 142 0.29 -7.97 7.24
C TYR A 142 1.81 -7.83 7.30
N ASN A 143 2.50 -7.75 6.15
CA ASN A 143 3.95 -7.51 6.09
C ASN A 143 4.34 -6.21 6.82
N PHE A 144 3.57 -5.14 6.66
CA PHE A 144 3.78 -3.89 7.39
C PHE A 144 3.56 -4.03 8.91
N LEU A 145 2.62 -4.86 9.35
CA LEU A 145 2.33 -5.06 10.78
C LEU A 145 3.34 -5.95 11.49
N GLU A 146 4.02 -6.87 10.78
CA GLU A 146 5.04 -7.75 11.36
C GLU A 146 6.21 -6.99 12.03
N GLN A 147 6.45 -5.73 11.64
CA GLN A 147 7.49 -4.89 12.25
C GLN A 147 7.09 -4.30 13.62
N TYR A 148 5.84 -4.50 14.06
CA TYR A 148 5.31 -4.00 15.33
C TYR A 148 4.92 -5.15 16.26
N ASP A 149 5.00 -4.88 17.58
CA ASP A 149 4.36 -5.74 18.57
C ASP A 149 2.84 -5.66 18.40
N GLU A 150 2.17 -6.80 18.22
CA GLU A 150 0.72 -6.89 18.08
C GLU A 150 -0.04 -6.15 19.19
N LYS A 151 0.50 -6.12 20.41
CA LYS A 151 -0.11 -5.44 21.57
C LYS A 151 0.08 -3.92 21.56
N LYS A 152 0.89 -3.43 20.62
CA LYS A 152 1.20 -2.01 20.43
C LYS A 152 0.53 -1.42 19.19
N VAL A 153 -0.31 -2.18 18.50
CA VAL A 153 -1.18 -1.67 17.43
C VAL A 153 -2.51 -1.24 18.05
N VAL A 154 -2.76 0.07 18.13
CA VAL A 154 -3.91 0.62 18.86
C VAL A 154 -4.74 1.53 17.95
N ALA A 155 -6.03 1.23 17.87
CA ALA A 155 -7.00 2.06 17.17
C ALA A 155 -7.74 3.00 18.13
N ILE A 156 -7.87 4.28 17.77
CA ILE A 156 -8.84 5.17 18.42
C ILE A 156 -10.08 5.22 17.53
N MET A 157 -11.17 4.66 18.05
CA MET A 157 -12.47 4.67 17.38
C MET A 157 -13.26 5.90 17.83
N GLY A 158 -13.82 6.65 16.89
CA GLY A 158 -14.63 7.83 17.19
C GLY A 158 -15.36 8.38 15.98
N GLY A 159 -16.34 9.26 16.23
CA GLY A 159 -17.22 9.78 15.19
C GLY A 159 -16.50 10.67 14.17
N HIS A 160 -16.90 10.56 12.91
CA HIS A 160 -16.40 11.39 11.80
C HIS A 160 -16.84 12.87 11.91
N SER A 161 -17.84 13.17 12.74
CA SER A 161 -18.43 14.51 12.91
C SER A 161 -17.73 15.37 13.96
N LEU A 162 -16.62 14.89 14.55
CA LEU A 162 -15.90 15.65 15.56
C LEU A 162 -15.14 16.83 14.93
N ALA A 163 -15.54 18.07 15.24
CA ALA A 163 -14.92 19.25 14.66
C ALA A 163 -13.49 19.50 15.21
N ARG A 164 -12.59 19.97 14.34
CA ARG A 164 -11.15 20.15 14.65
C ARG A 164 -10.87 21.16 15.77
N ASN A 165 -11.75 22.14 15.96
CA ASN A 165 -11.62 23.19 16.98
C ASN A 165 -12.11 22.78 18.38
N THR A 166 -12.61 21.54 18.53
CA THR A 166 -13.16 21.06 19.82
C THR A 166 -12.09 20.59 20.79
N ALA A 167 -12.42 20.60 22.09
CA ALA A 167 -11.54 20.07 23.13
C ALA A 167 -11.28 18.57 22.95
N ASP A 168 -12.30 17.81 22.56
CA ASP A 168 -12.22 16.36 22.34
C ASP A 168 -11.29 16.02 21.17
N TYR A 169 -11.31 16.77 20.07
CA TYR A 169 -10.36 16.60 18.97
C TYR A 169 -8.92 16.78 19.47
N LYS A 170 -8.66 17.88 20.19
CA LYS A 170 -7.33 18.18 20.76
C LYS A 170 -6.89 17.13 21.78
N MET A 171 -7.82 16.53 22.53
CA MET A 171 -7.53 15.43 23.45
C MET A 171 -7.07 14.19 22.68
N VAL A 172 -7.77 13.80 21.61
CA VAL A 172 -7.36 12.66 20.77
C VAL A 172 -5.99 12.88 20.14
N VAL A 173 -5.72 14.09 19.63
CA VAL A 173 -4.39 14.44 19.09
C VAL A 173 -3.29 14.26 20.14
N LYS A 174 -3.49 14.76 21.36
CA LYS A 174 -2.50 14.64 22.44
C LYS A 174 -2.31 13.19 22.87
N LEU A 175 -3.39 12.43 23.01
CA LEU A 175 -3.35 11.01 23.38
C LEU A 175 -2.57 10.20 22.33
N SER A 176 -2.91 10.35 21.06
CA SER A 176 -2.24 9.65 19.97
C SER A 176 -0.76 10.02 19.86
N LYS A 177 -0.40 11.30 20.04
CA LYS A 177 1.00 11.74 20.13
C LYS A 177 1.76 11.01 21.24
N GLN A 178 1.21 10.98 22.45
CA GLN A 178 1.85 10.34 23.61
C GLN A 178 2.01 8.83 23.42
N LEU A 179 1.00 8.15 22.87
CA LEU A 179 1.07 6.72 22.57
C LEU A 179 2.13 6.44 21.49
N THR A 180 2.15 7.23 20.42
CA THR A 180 3.17 7.09 19.36
C THR A 180 4.59 7.27 19.93
N GLU A 181 4.79 8.26 20.80
CA GLU A 181 6.09 8.50 21.47
C GLU A 181 6.52 7.37 22.42
N THR A 182 5.59 6.52 22.85
CA THR A 182 5.86 5.33 23.66
C THR A 182 5.95 4.05 22.83
N GLY A 183 5.97 4.18 21.50
CA GLY A 183 6.19 3.11 20.54
C GLY A 183 4.93 2.35 20.13
N TYR A 184 3.75 2.94 20.30
CA TYR A 184 2.51 2.39 19.74
C TYR A 184 2.33 2.80 18.28
N LEU A 185 1.89 1.86 17.44
CA LEU A 185 1.37 2.15 16.11
C LEU A 185 -0.09 2.57 16.26
N MET A 186 -0.36 3.85 16.00
CA MET A 186 -1.71 4.39 16.06
C MET A 186 -2.44 4.17 14.74
N THR A 187 -3.63 3.58 14.80
CA THR A 187 -4.47 3.29 13.63
C THR A 187 -5.86 3.89 13.77
N SER A 188 -6.57 4.06 12.65
CA SER A 188 -7.98 4.48 12.63
C SER A 188 -8.63 4.12 11.30
N GLY A 189 -9.93 4.41 11.14
CA GLY A 189 -10.65 4.24 9.88
C GLY A 189 -10.30 5.25 8.78
N GLY A 190 -9.36 6.18 9.02
CA GLY A 190 -8.84 7.10 7.99
C GLY A 190 -9.75 8.26 7.59
N GLY A 191 -10.95 8.37 8.16
CA GLY A 191 -11.88 9.48 7.89
C GLY A 191 -11.59 10.76 8.69
N PRO A 192 -12.47 11.77 8.62
CA PRO A 192 -12.34 13.02 9.38
C PRO A 192 -12.64 12.82 10.88
N GLY A 193 -12.49 13.89 11.66
CA GLY A 193 -12.85 13.92 13.07
C GLY A 193 -11.87 13.15 13.95
N ALA A 194 -12.38 12.23 14.78
CA ALA A 194 -11.51 11.49 15.72
C ALA A 194 -10.47 10.60 15.01
N MET A 195 -10.81 10.07 13.83
CA MET A 195 -9.90 9.28 13.00
C MET A 195 -8.73 10.14 12.51
N GLU A 196 -9.02 11.31 11.94
CA GLU A 196 -8.02 12.30 11.56
C GLU A 196 -7.18 12.76 12.75
N ALA A 197 -7.82 13.11 13.89
CA ALA A 197 -7.13 13.54 15.10
C ALA A 197 -6.08 12.51 15.57
N THR A 198 -6.38 11.22 15.37
CA THR A 198 -5.44 10.13 15.68
C THR A 198 -4.19 10.22 14.82
N HIS A 199 -4.32 10.37 13.50
CA HIS A 199 -3.16 10.51 12.61
C HIS A 199 -2.41 11.83 12.80
N VAL A 200 -3.12 12.93 13.09
CA VAL A 200 -2.47 14.21 13.44
C VAL A 200 -1.62 14.04 14.70
N GLY A 201 -2.13 13.39 15.74
CA GLY A 201 -1.35 13.11 16.95
C GLY A 201 -0.08 12.31 16.66
N ALA A 202 -0.20 11.22 15.90
CA ALA A 202 0.93 10.39 15.51
C ALA A 202 1.96 11.17 14.67
N TRP A 203 1.52 12.01 13.74
CA TRP A 203 2.39 12.88 12.93
C TRP A 203 3.18 13.90 13.77
N PHE A 204 2.62 14.34 14.90
CA PHE A 204 3.28 15.26 15.83
C PHE A 204 4.16 14.55 16.87
N ALA A 205 4.25 13.22 16.89
CA ALA A 205 5.16 12.51 17.77
C ALA A 205 6.61 12.95 17.55
N GLY A 206 7.35 13.18 18.64
CA GLY A 206 8.72 13.70 18.60
C GLY A 206 8.83 15.22 18.35
N ARG A 207 7.73 15.90 17.98
CA ARG A 207 7.70 17.37 17.82
C ARG A 207 7.45 18.09 19.14
N SER A 208 7.84 19.36 19.20
CA SER A 208 7.72 20.16 20.41
C SER A 208 6.26 20.44 20.77
N SER A 209 6.03 20.74 22.05
CA SER A 209 4.69 21.18 22.50
C SER A 209 4.26 22.49 21.85
N ASP A 210 5.20 23.35 21.47
CA ASP A 210 4.90 24.64 20.84
C ASP A 210 4.51 24.47 19.36
N ASP A 211 5.11 23.51 18.64
CA ASP A 211 4.67 23.14 17.29
C ASP A 211 3.21 22.69 17.30
N LEU A 212 2.84 21.83 18.27
CA LEU A 212 1.48 21.35 18.41
C LEU A 212 0.50 22.48 18.77
N LYS A 213 0.88 23.41 19.66
CA LYS A 213 0.06 24.59 19.96
C LYS A 213 -0.16 25.46 18.73
N ASN A 214 0.87 25.65 17.91
CA ASN A 214 0.76 26.42 16.67
C ASN A 214 -0.15 25.73 15.66
N ALA A 215 -0.07 24.40 15.53
CA ALA A 215 -0.99 23.63 14.71
C ALA A 215 -2.45 23.80 15.17
N PHE A 216 -2.73 23.73 16.47
CA PHE A 216 -4.08 23.95 16.98
C PHE A 216 -4.62 25.36 16.69
N LYS A 217 -3.78 26.40 16.68
CA LYS A 217 -4.22 27.74 16.27
C LYS A 217 -4.67 27.79 14.81
N ILE A 218 -4.02 27.03 13.93
CA ILE A 218 -4.41 26.91 12.52
C ILE A 218 -5.73 26.13 12.38
N LEU A 219 -5.96 25.13 13.23
CA LEU A 219 -7.18 24.30 13.18
C LEU A 219 -8.39 24.93 13.89
N ASP A 220 -8.18 25.96 14.70
CA ASP A 220 -9.23 26.68 15.43
C ASP A 220 -9.95 27.73 14.57
N THR A 221 -9.42 28.04 13.38
CA THR A 221 -10.04 28.94 12.39
C THR A 221 -11.03 28.19 11.51
#